data_AF-A0A1G0KVA6-F1
#
_entry.id   AF-A0A1G0KVA6-F1
#
_cell.length_a   1.000
_cell.length_b   1.000
_cell.length_c   1.000
_cell.angle_alpha   90.00
_cell.angle_beta   90.00
_cell.angle_gamma   90.00
#
_symmetry.space_group_name_H-M   'P 1'
#
loop_
_entity.id
_entity.type
_entity.pdbx_description
1 polymer ?
#
loop_
_entity_poly.entity_id
_entity_poly.type
_entity_poly.pdbx_seq_one_letter_code
_entity_poly.pdbx_strand_id
1 'polypeptide(L)'
;MSNYNRRDFLKLTGGAVAASFAMGYGSFAIGGAAKKVVVVGGGVGGCTAAKYIRTADKGIEVTLIEPNKHYHTCFMSNEVLGGERAMDTLRFGYEGLKSHGVKVVHDKVSGIDATAKTVTTEGGQTFNFDRCVVSPGIDFKFEAIEGYSAAVAETIPHAWKAGPQTETLRKQLESMKDGGTVVIAAPPNPYRCPPGPYERASMIAHYLKAHKPKSKVIILDPKDKFAKQGLFIAGWKKHYGYETDKAMISWVTGAGAEKLNPAAMTISSAVEDIKADVINIIPPQKAGQIAVTAGLVNDKGWCPVDGKTFESSIHKGVHVIGDASIADPMPKSAYSANSQAKVCASAVVAMLNGLEAPQPSYVNTCYSMITPEDAISVAAVYNLVDGKINAVKDAGGLTPDYDKTTMEMRAREVKYAHSWFKNITHDVFG
;
A
#
# COMPACT_ATOMS: atom_id res chain seq x y z
N MET A 1 33.10 46.99 64.73
CA MET A 1 33.58 47.30 63.36
C MET A 1 32.40 47.21 62.41
N SER A 2 32.27 48.22 61.54
CA SER A 2 31.31 48.39 60.43
C SER A 2 29.84 48.68 60.77
N ASN A 3 29.47 49.96 60.66
CA ASN A 3 28.09 50.46 60.50
C ASN A 3 27.76 50.47 59.00
N TYR A 4 26.80 49.65 58.56
CA TYR A 4 26.24 49.76 57.20
C TYR A 4 25.14 50.83 57.19
N ASN A 5 25.29 51.85 56.34
CA ASN A 5 24.26 52.87 56.11
C ASN A 5 23.41 52.50 54.88
N ARG A 6 22.15 52.94 54.83
CA ARG A 6 21.17 52.71 53.74
C ARG A 6 21.68 53.02 52.32
N ARG A 7 22.76 53.80 52.20
CA ARG A 7 23.43 54.11 50.93
C ARG A 7 24.25 52.95 50.35
N ASP A 8 24.68 52.00 51.17
CA ASP A 8 25.46 50.83 50.73
C ASP A 8 24.56 49.66 50.29
N PHE A 9 23.34 49.56 50.82
CA PHE A 9 22.35 48.58 50.37
C PHE A 9 21.87 48.85 48.93
N LEU A 10 21.73 50.13 48.55
CA LEU A 10 21.34 50.53 47.18
C LEU A 10 22.45 50.31 46.14
N LYS A 11 23.71 50.16 46.55
CA LYS A 11 24.81 49.79 45.65
C LYS A 11 24.89 48.28 45.40
N LEU A 12 24.31 47.44 46.27
CA LEU A 12 24.34 45.98 46.13
C LEU A 12 23.15 45.43 45.32
N THR A 13 22.10 46.21 45.10
CA THR A 13 20.95 45.82 44.25
C THR A 13 21.01 46.37 42.83
N GLY A 14 22.06 47.14 42.47
CA GLY A 14 22.19 47.81 41.17
C GLY A 14 22.92 47.00 40.08
N GLY A 15 23.21 45.72 40.29
CA GLY A 15 24.13 44.95 39.43
C GLY A 15 23.68 43.55 39.02
N ALA A 16 22.39 43.21 39.07
CA ALA A 16 21.90 41.89 38.69
C ALA A 16 20.49 41.90 38.06
N VAL A 17 20.24 42.79 37.09
CA VAL A 17 19.21 42.60 36.07
C VAL A 17 19.87 42.80 34.71
N ALA A 18 20.68 41.82 34.32
CA ALA A 18 20.98 41.61 32.91
C ALA A 18 19.85 40.76 32.32
N ALA A 19 19.47 41.07 31.08
CA ALA A 19 18.46 40.43 30.25
C ALA A 19 17.00 40.84 30.50
N SER A 20 16.65 42.06 30.08
CA SER A 20 15.28 42.36 29.62
C SER A 20 15.27 43.62 28.74
N PHE A 21 14.80 43.44 27.50
CA PHE A 21 14.35 44.46 26.53
C PHE A 21 15.37 45.40 25.87
N ALA A 22 16.24 44.87 24.99
CA ALA A 22 16.69 45.59 23.79
C ALA A 22 17.48 44.67 22.83
N MET A 23 16.90 43.56 22.40
CA MET A 23 17.14 43.09 21.04
C MET A 23 15.79 43.02 20.36
N GLY A 24 15.47 44.08 19.63
CA GLY A 24 14.61 43.94 18.48
C GLY A 24 15.28 42.92 17.57
N TYR A 25 14.88 41.65 17.71
CA TYR A 25 14.93 40.75 16.59
C TYR A 25 13.99 41.38 15.57
N GLY A 26 14.61 42.07 14.60
CA GLY A 26 13.91 42.47 13.41
C GLY A 26 13.11 41.26 12.94
N SER A 27 11.84 41.50 12.63
CA SER A 27 11.10 40.63 11.73
C SER A 27 11.81 40.67 10.37
N PHE A 28 12.96 40.02 10.28
CA PHE A 28 13.49 39.51 9.04
C PHE A 28 12.74 38.21 8.76
N ALA A 29 11.45 38.36 8.43
CA ALA A 29 10.88 37.53 7.39
C ALA A 29 11.58 37.95 6.10
N ILE A 30 12.85 37.54 5.94
CA ILE A 30 13.43 37.41 4.61
C ILE A 30 12.55 36.35 3.98
N GLY A 31 11.70 36.78 3.04
CA GLY A 31 10.84 35.92 2.26
C GLY A 31 11.69 34.92 1.49
N GLY A 32 12.10 33.84 2.14
CA GLY A 32 12.51 32.63 1.46
C GLY A 32 11.30 32.12 0.71
N ALA A 33 11.45 31.85 -0.59
CA ALA A 33 10.41 31.18 -1.34
C ALA A 33 9.99 29.91 -0.59
N ALA A 34 8.69 29.68 -0.45
CA ALA A 34 8.19 28.50 0.24
C ALA A 34 8.76 27.24 -0.42
N LYS A 35 9.26 26.30 0.40
CA LYS A 35 9.84 25.04 -0.08
C LYS A 35 8.73 24.19 -0.70
N LYS A 36 9.00 23.55 -1.84
CA LYS A 36 7.97 22.88 -2.64
C LYS A 36 8.18 21.38 -2.66
N VAL A 37 7.14 20.64 -2.33
CA VAL A 37 7.08 19.19 -2.53
C VAL A 37 5.95 18.86 -3.50
N VAL A 38 6.28 18.08 -4.53
CA VAL A 38 5.28 17.47 -5.40
C VAL A 38 5.16 16.00 -5.03
N VAL A 39 3.92 15.51 -4.88
CA VAL A 39 3.60 14.11 -4.60
C VAL A 39 2.84 13.53 -5.80
N VAL A 40 3.37 12.48 -6.41
CA VAL A 40 2.79 11.81 -7.59
C VAL A 40 2.10 10.53 -7.16
N GLY A 41 0.77 10.49 -7.29
CA GLY A 41 -0.09 9.36 -6.93
C GLY A 41 -0.82 9.54 -5.59
N GLY A 42 -2.15 9.54 -5.63
CA GLY A 42 -3.05 9.73 -4.49
C GLY A 42 -3.54 8.41 -3.89
N GLY A 43 -2.67 7.42 -3.79
CA GLY A 43 -2.91 6.19 -3.03
C GLY A 43 -2.45 6.31 -1.58
N VAL A 44 -2.34 5.16 -0.89
CA VAL A 44 -1.91 5.09 0.52
C VAL A 44 -0.58 5.80 0.77
N GLY A 45 0.46 5.49 0.00
CA GLY A 45 1.79 6.07 0.18
C GLY A 45 1.79 7.59 -0.03
N GLY A 46 1.28 8.06 -1.16
CA GLY A 46 1.28 9.48 -1.50
C GLY A 46 0.40 10.33 -0.57
N CYS A 47 -0.81 9.89 -0.22
CA CYS A 47 -1.68 10.63 0.69
C CYS A 47 -1.05 10.75 2.09
N THR A 48 -0.51 9.66 2.62
CA THR A 48 0.20 9.68 3.90
C THR A 48 1.42 10.60 3.84
N ALA A 49 2.24 10.53 2.80
CA ALA A 49 3.42 11.39 2.68
C ALA A 49 3.01 12.88 2.63
N ALA A 50 2.02 13.22 1.80
CA ALA A 50 1.53 14.60 1.67
C ALA A 50 1.00 15.15 3.01
N LYS A 51 0.16 14.38 3.72
CA LYS A 51 -0.38 14.73 5.03
C LYS A 51 0.71 14.94 6.06
N TYR A 52 1.65 14.01 6.16
CA TYR A 52 2.69 14.04 7.19
C TYR A 52 3.75 15.12 6.94
N ILE A 53 4.08 15.43 5.68
CA ILE A 53 4.94 16.58 5.34
C ILE A 53 4.28 17.88 5.79
N ARG A 54 3.01 18.10 5.43
CA ARG A 54 2.26 19.31 5.83
C ARG A 54 2.06 19.44 7.33
N THR A 55 1.86 18.31 8.01
CA THR A 55 1.65 18.29 9.46
C THR A 55 2.95 18.58 10.22
N ALA A 56 4.08 18.05 9.74
CA ALA A 56 5.38 18.28 10.35
C ALA A 56 5.91 19.70 10.10
N ASP A 57 5.68 20.28 8.92
CA ASP A 57 6.11 21.63 8.58
C ASP A 57 5.09 22.34 7.69
N LYS A 58 4.34 23.27 8.29
CA LYS A 58 3.31 24.07 7.60
C LYS A 58 3.90 25.09 6.61
N GLY A 59 5.21 25.32 6.61
CA GLY A 59 5.90 26.19 5.66
C GLY A 59 6.20 25.53 4.31
N ILE A 60 6.06 24.21 4.19
CA ILE A 60 6.33 23.47 2.94
C ILE A 60 5.06 23.40 2.08
N GLU A 61 5.05 24.01 0.89
CA GLU A 61 3.97 23.84 -0.08
C GLU A 61 3.95 22.40 -0.61
N VAL A 62 2.82 21.70 -0.45
CA VAL A 62 2.66 20.33 -0.94
C VAL A 62 1.57 20.29 -2.01
N THR A 63 1.94 19.86 -3.22
CA THR A 63 1.00 19.57 -4.32
C THR A 63 0.96 18.07 -4.57
N LEU A 64 -0.21 17.45 -4.37
CA LEU A 64 -0.47 16.06 -4.71
C LEU A 64 -1.17 15.99 -6.07
N ILE A 65 -0.64 15.20 -7.00
CA ILE A 65 -1.18 15.01 -8.35
C ILE A 65 -1.71 13.58 -8.47
N GLU A 66 -3.01 13.44 -8.74
CA GLU A 66 -3.71 12.15 -8.83
C GLU A 66 -4.86 12.23 -9.84
N PRO A 67 -4.88 11.40 -10.89
CA PRO A 67 -5.91 11.48 -11.91
C PRO A 67 -7.32 11.14 -11.41
N ASN A 68 -7.45 10.21 -10.45
CA ASN A 68 -8.75 9.76 -9.97
C ASN A 68 -9.31 10.70 -8.89
N LYS A 69 -10.59 11.07 -9.00
CA LYS A 69 -11.26 11.87 -7.97
C LYS A 69 -11.56 11.08 -6.69
N HIS A 70 -11.58 9.76 -6.79
CA HIS A 70 -11.83 8.85 -5.69
C HIS A 70 -10.82 7.71 -5.71
N TYR A 71 -10.30 7.37 -4.53
CA TYR A 71 -9.51 6.17 -4.31
C TYR A 71 -10.40 5.02 -3.88
N HIS A 72 -10.23 3.84 -4.47
CA HIS A 72 -10.85 2.61 -3.98
C HIS A 72 -9.80 1.71 -3.36
N THR A 73 -9.98 1.35 -2.08
CA THR A 73 -9.04 0.49 -1.38
C THR A 73 -9.12 -0.94 -1.91
N CYS A 74 -7.98 -1.49 -2.33
CA CYS A 74 -7.92 -2.91 -2.71
C CYS A 74 -7.88 -3.85 -1.50
N PHE A 75 -7.34 -3.38 -0.38
CA PHE A 75 -7.49 -4.05 0.90
C PHE A 75 -8.96 -3.99 1.34
N MET A 76 -9.47 -5.07 1.94
CA MET A 76 -10.90 -5.34 2.20
C MET A 76 -11.79 -5.55 0.97
N SER A 77 -11.30 -5.41 -0.27
CA SER A 77 -12.13 -5.67 -1.47
C SER A 77 -12.54 -7.13 -1.64
N ASN A 78 -11.79 -8.08 -1.07
CA ASN A 78 -12.17 -9.49 -1.07
C ASN A 78 -13.45 -9.76 -0.26
N GLU A 79 -13.78 -8.94 0.75
CA GLU A 79 -15.08 -9.04 1.44
C GLU A 79 -16.24 -8.65 0.54
N VAL A 80 -16.03 -7.71 -0.40
CA VAL A 80 -17.04 -7.39 -1.42
C VAL A 80 -17.28 -8.61 -2.31
N LEU A 81 -16.21 -9.29 -2.73
CA LEU A 81 -16.32 -10.52 -3.52
C LEU A 81 -17.05 -11.64 -2.75
N GLY A 82 -16.83 -11.71 -1.43
CA GLY A 82 -17.57 -12.61 -0.53
C GLY A 82 -19.03 -12.21 -0.24
N GLY A 83 -19.44 -10.99 -0.58
CA GLY A 83 -20.78 -10.46 -0.30
C GLY A 83 -20.94 -9.84 1.09
N GLU A 84 -19.84 -9.65 1.82
CA GLU A 84 -19.80 -9.22 3.22
C GLU A 84 -19.55 -7.71 3.39
N ARG A 85 -19.32 -7.01 2.27
CA ARG A 85 -19.02 -5.58 2.26
C ARG A 85 -19.60 -4.89 1.04
N ALA A 86 -20.15 -3.70 1.23
CA ALA A 86 -20.55 -2.82 0.15
C ALA A 86 -19.34 -2.08 -0.45
N MET A 87 -19.28 -2.02 -1.80
CA MET A 87 -18.16 -1.41 -2.54
C MET A 87 -17.94 0.08 -2.17
N ASP A 88 -19.01 0.83 -1.92
CA ASP A 88 -18.95 2.25 -1.54
C ASP A 88 -18.17 2.49 -0.23
N THR A 89 -18.11 1.50 0.67
CA THR A 89 -17.33 1.63 1.93
C THR A 89 -15.82 1.60 1.69
N LEU A 90 -15.38 1.27 0.48
CA LEU A 90 -13.98 1.26 0.06
C LEU A 90 -13.59 2.53 -0.70
N ARG A 91 -14.53 3.47 -0.91
CA ARG A 91 -14.34 4.70 -1.70
C ARG A 91 -13.97 5.88 -0.80
N PHE A 92 -12.84 6.51 -1.07
CA PHE A 92 -12.33 7.65 -0.32
C PHE A 92 -12.07 8.85 -1.23
N GLY A 93 -12.38 10.05 -0.72
CA GLY A 93 -12.03 11.32 -1.36
C GLY A 93 -10.74 11.92 -0.76
N TYR A 94 -10.42 13.13 -1.18
CA TYR A 94 -9.18 13.83 -0.80
C TYR A 94 -9.44 15.08 0.06
N GLU A 95 -10.65 15.25 0.60
CA GLU A 95 -11.02 16.45 1.38
C GLU A 95 -10.24 16.57 2.70
N GLY A 96 -9.94 15.45 3.37
CA GLY A 96 -9.10 15.45 4.57
C GLY A 96 -7.71 16.01 4.28
N LEU A 97 -7.08 15.65 3.16
CA LEU A 97 -5.80 16.21 2.75
C LEU A 97 -5.86 17.72 2.48
N LYS A 98 -6.93 18.19 1.83
CA LYS A 98 -7.14 19.64 1.62
C LYS A 98 -7.26 20.38 2.95
N SER A 99 -7.88 19.78 3.97
CA SER A 99 -7.96 20.36 5.33
C SER A 99 -6.59 20.49 6.01
N HIS A 100 -5.61 19.66 5.63
CA HIS A 100 -4.20 19.78 6.03
C HIS A 100 -3.40 20.79 5.18
N GLY A 101 -4.03 21.48 4.23
CA GLY A 101 -3.39 22.44 3.34
C GLY A 101 -2.59 21.79 2.20
N VAL A 102 -2.90 20.54 1.84
CA VAL A 102 -2.37 19.91 0.62
C VAL A 102 -3.16 20.41 -0.58
N LYS A 103 -2.48 20.91 -1.62
CA LYS A 103 -3.11 21.20 -2.91
C LYS A 103 -3.27 19.91 -3.70
N VAL A 104 -4.51 19.49 -3.95
CA VAL A 104 -4.80 18.29 -4.75
C VAL A 104 -5.12 18.69 -6.19
N VAL A 105 -4.36 18.18 -7.14
CA VAL A 105 -4.53 18.40 -8.59
C VAL A 105 -5.00 17.09 -9.22
N HIS A 106 -6.18 17.15 -9.84
CA HIS A 106 -6.73 16.01 -10.57
C HIS A 106 -6.26 16.02 -12.02
N ASP A 107 -5.09 15.43 -12.24
CA ASP A 107 -4.45 15.31 -13.54
C ASP A 107 -3.52 14.08 -13.52
N LYS A 108 -3.11 13.60 -14.69
CA LYS A 108 -2.17 12.49 -14.81
C LYS A 108 -0.77 13.02 -15.07
N VAL A 109 0.20 12.58 -14.29
CA VAL A 109 1.61 12.93 -14.52
C VAL A 109 2.11 12.22 -15.78
N SER A 110 2.71 12.98 -16.69
CA SER A 110 3.30 12.51 -17.94
C SER A 110 4.83 12.43 -17.89
N GLY A 111 5.46 13.24 -17.05
CA GLY A 111 6.92 13.25 -16.91
C GLY A 111 7.41 13.81 -15.57
N ILE A 112 8.62 13.41 -15.20
CA ILE A 112 9.37 13.94 -14.06
C ILE A 112 10.79 14.20 -14.54
N ASP A 113 11.23 15.44 -14.47
CA ASP A 113 12.62 15.83 -14.73
C ASP A 113 13.32 16.12 -13.40
N ALA A 114 14.19 15.21 -12.98
CA ALA A 114 14.92 15.34 -11.72
C ALA A 114 16.02 16.41 -11.77
N THR A 115 16.54 16.74 -12.96
CA THR A 115 17.59 17.74 -13.15
C THR A 115 16.99 19.14 -13.12
N ALA A 116 15.93 19.37 -13.90
CA ALA A 116 15.18 20.62 -13.88
C ALA A 116 14.27 20.76 -12.66
N LYS A 117 14.09 19.67 -11.90
CA LYS A 117 13.21 19.55 -10.74
C LYS A 117 11.76 19.94 -11.03
N THR A 118 11.20 19.34 -12.09
CA THR A 118 9.83 19.60 -12.52
C THR A 118 9.02 18.32 -12.69
N VAL A 119 7.71 18.43 -12.47
CA VAL A 119 6.72 17.41 -12.81
C VAL A 119 5.76 17.98 -13.84
N THR A 120 5.56 17.28 -14.95
CA THR A 120 4.64 17.66 -16.01
C THR A 120 3.41 16.77 -16.03
N THR A 121 2.25 17.33 -16.35
CA THR A 121 0.99 16.58 -16.47
C THR A 121 0.53 16.46 -17.92
N GLU A 122 -0.36 15.51 -18.19
CA GLU A 122 -1.00 15.35 -19.51
C GLU A 122 -1.85 16.58 -19.87
N GLY A 123 -2.43 17.26 -18.88
CA GLY A 123 -3.10 18.56 -19.05
C GLY A 123 -2.17 19.74 -19.38
N GLY A 124 -0.85 19.53 -19.46
CA GLY A 124 0.13 20.55 -19.86
C GLY A 124 0.61 21.47 -18.73
N GLN A 125 0.27 21.17 -17.47
CA GLN A 125 0.79 21.93 -16.33
C GLN A 125 2.20 21.46 -15.95
N THR A 126 3.01 22.39 -15.43
CA THR A 126 4.34 22.10 -14.90
C THR A 126 4.44 22.56 -13.45
N PHE A 127 4.95 21.68 -12.58
CA PHE A 127 5.12 21.92 -11.15
C PHE A 127 6.58 21.80 -10.77
N ASN A 128 7.17 22.88 -10.27
CA ASN A 128 8.54 22.86 -9.73
C ASN A 128 8.55 22.25 -8.34
N PHE A 129 9.61 21.51 -8.00
CA PHE A 129 9.81 20.94 -6.67
C PHE A 129 11.22 21.18 -6.14
N ASP A 130 11.35 21.23 -4.82
CA ASP A 130 12.63 21.04 -4.14
C ASP A 130 12.87 19.55 -3.86
N ARG A 131 11.80 18.82 -3.55
CA ARG A 131 11.76 17.34 -3.50
C ARG A 131 10.48 16.78 -4.11
N CYS A 132 10.57 15.63 -4.77
CA CYS A 132 9.42 14.94 -5.35
C CYS A 132 9.22 13.57 -4.66
N VAL A 133 7.99 13.23 -4.28
CA VAL A 133 7.63 11.90 -3.74
C VAL A 133 6.78 11.17 -4.77
N VAL A 134 7.18 9.98 -5.16
CA VAL A 134 6.58 9.19 -6.25
C VAL A 134 6.00 7.91 -5.66
N SER A 135 4.67 7.78 -5.68
CA SER A 135 3.95 6.62 -5.17
C SER A 135 2.87 6.11 -6.15
N PRO A 136 3.25 5.66 -7.35
CA PRO A 136 2.31 5.32 -8.42
C PRO A 136 1.70 3.92 -8.26
N GLY A 137 2.04 3.20 -7.20
CA GLY A 137 1.63 1.80 -7.01
C GLY A 137 2.25 0.87 -8.06
N ILE A 138 1.44 -0.06 -8.56
CA ILE A 138 1.83 -1.08 -9.53
C ILE A 138 1.28 -0.79 -10.93
N ASP A 139 1.95 -1.35 -11.91
CA ASP A 139 1.37 -1.68 -13.20
C ASP A 139 1.50 -3.17 -13.52
N PHE A 140 0.78 -3.63 -14.54
CA PHE A 140 0.73 -5.04 -14.91
C PHE A 140 1.61 -5.33 -16.13
N LYS A 141 2.22 -6.52 -16.12
CA LYS A 141 2.91 -7.11 -17.27
C LYS A 141 1.93 -8.02 -18.00
N PHE A 142 0.97 -7.43 -18.71
CA PHE A 142 -0.06 -8.19 -19.44
C PHE A 142 0.55 -9.13 -20.49
N GLU A 143 1.65 -8.69 -21.11
CA GLU A 143 2.43 -9.43 -22.09
C GLU A 143 2.98 -10.77 -21.57
N ALA A 144 2.98 -11.00 -20.25
CA ALA A 144 3.45 -12.24 -19.67
C ALA A 144 2.46 -13.41 -19.81
N ILE A 145 1.22 -13.15 -20.26
CA ILE A 145 0.19 -14.17 -20.44
C ILE A 145 -0.39 -14.02 -21.85
N GLU A 146 -0.17 -15.00 -22.71
CA GLU A 146 -0.66 -14.97 -24.10
C GLU A 146 -2.19 -14.83 -24.12
N GLY A 147 -2.71 -13.93 -24.95
CA GLY A 147 -4.16 -13.71 -25.06
C GLY A 147 -4.78 -12.87 -23.92
N TYR A 148 -3.98 -12.38 -22.97
CA TYR A 148 -4.43 -11.44 -21.95
C TYR A 148 -3.87 -10.03 -22.19
N SER A 149 -4.73 -9.02 -22.05
CA SER A 149 -4.39 -7.62 -22.28
C SER A 149 -5.22 -6.72 -21.36
N ALA A 150 -4.88 -5.42 -21.29
CA ALA A 150 -5.67 -4.46 -20.54
C ALA A 150 -7.15 -4.42 -20.98
N ALA A 151 -7.42 -4.56 -22.29
CA ALA A 151 -8.80 -4.60 -22.80
C ALA A 151 -9.53 -5.88 -22.40
N VAL A 152 -8.85 -7.04 -22.45
CA VAL A 152 -9.43 -8.31 -21.99
C VAL A 152 -9.71 -8.28 -20.49
N ALA A 153 -8.85 -7.60 -19.71
CA ALA A 153 -9.02 -7.45 -18.28
C ALA A 153 -10.32 -6.74 -17.88
N GLU A 154 -10.93 -5.93 -18.74
CA GLU A 154 -12.24 -5.33 -18.44
C GLU A 154 -13.38 -6.36 -18.34
N THR A 155 -13.23 -7.52 -18.98
CA THR A 155 -14.20 -8.62 -18.94
C THR A 155 -13.70 -9.87 -18.22
N ILE A 156 -12.40 -10.08 -18.09
CA ILE A 156 -11.80 -11.17 -17.32
C ILE A 156 -10.94 -10.49 -16.27
N PRO A 157 -11.52 -10.04 -15.15
CA PRO A 157 -10.93 -9.04 -14.30
C PRO A 157 -9.73 -9.56 -13.53
N HIS A 158 -8.75 -8.69 -13.30
CA HIS A 158 -7.71 -8.93 -12.31
C HIS A 158 -8.17 -8.56 -10.90
N ALA A 159 -9.01 -7.52 -10.78
CA ALA A 159 -9.40 -6.90 -9.50
C ALA A 159 -8.22 -6.66 -8.51
N TRP A 160 -7.00 -6.42 -9.01
CA TRP A 160 -5.81 -6.07 -8.20
C TRP A 160 -5.58 -4.55 -8.08
N LYS A 161 -6.36 -3.79 -8.82
CA LYS A 161 -6.76 -2.39 -8.57
C LYS A 161 -8.28 -2.45 -8.37
N ALA A 162 -8.76 -2.00 -7.21
CA ALA A 162 -10.18 -2.05 -6.87
C ALA A 162 -10.99 -0.97 -7.58
N GLY A 163 -12.31 -0.96 -7.40
CA GLY A 163 -13.23 -0.09 -8.13
C GLY A 163 -14.02 -0.93 -9.14
N PRO A 164 -14.16 -0.47 -10.40
CA PRO A 164 -14.93 -1.17 -11.43
C PRO A 164 -14.54 -2.64 -11.61
N GLN A 165 -13.25 -2.97 -11.52
CA GLN A 165 -12.76 -4.34 -11.64
C GLN A 165 -13.27 -5.28 -10.53
N THR A 166 -13.41 -4.78 -9.30
CA THR A 166 -13.99 -5.55 -8.18
C THR A 166 -15.47 -5.79 -8.42
N GLU A 167 -16.19 -4.77 -8.90
CA GLU A 167 -17.62 -4.88 -9.23
C GLU A 167 -17.88 -5.85 -10.38
N THR A 168 -17.06 -5.81 -11.44
CA THR A 168 -17.13 -6.77 -12.55
C THR A 168 -16.95 -8.19 -12.04
N LEU A 169 -15.91 -8.45 -11.24
CA LEU A 169 -15.69 -9.78 -10.68
C LEU A 169 -16.85 -10.22 -9.77
N ARG A 170 -17.37 -9.33 -8.91
CA ARG A 170 -18.52 -9.63 -8.07
C ARG A 170 -19.77 -9.99 -8.89
N LYS A 171 -20.09 -9.20 -9.92
CA LYS A 171 -21.22 -9.47 -10.82
C LYS A 171 -21.09 -10.81 -11.53
N GLN A 172 -19.88 -11.18 -11.95
CA GLN A 172 -19.61 -12.48 -12.55
C GLN A 172 -19.85 -13.62 -11.56
N LEU A 173 -19.34 -13.48 -10.33
CA LEU A 173 -19.58 -14.45 -9.26
C LEU A 173 -21.07 -14.58 -8.94
N GLU A 174 -21.84 -13.49 -8.93
CA GLU A 174 -23.30 -13.51 -8.72
C GLU A 174 -24.07 -14.12 -9.89
N SER A 175 -23.61 -13.93 -11.13
CA SER A 175 -24.26 -14.42 -12.34
C SER A 175 -23.91 -15.87 -12.69
N MET A 176 -22.80 -16.40 -12.16
CA MET A 176 -22.35 -17.78 -12.39
C MET A 176 -23.44 -18.79 -11.98
N LYS A 177 -23.63 -19.90 -12.70
CA LYS A 177 -24.58 -20.92 -12.26
C LYS A 177 -23.99 -21.75 -11.11
N ASP A 178 -24.85 -22.26 -10.22
CA ASP A 178 -24.42 -23.25 -9.22
C ASP A 178 -23.83 -24.48 -9.93
N GLY A 179 -22.68 -24.96 -9.46
CA GLY A 179 -21.86 -25.96 -10.15
C GLY A 179 -20.75 -25.38 -11.03
N GLY A 180 -20.73 -24.05 -11.25
CA GLY A 180 -19.68 -23.38 -12.02
C GLY A 180 -18.30 -23.41 -11.34
N THR A 181 -17.25 -23.30 -12.15
CA THR A 181 -15.85 -23.26 -11.68
C THR A 181 -15.31 -21.84 -11.74
N VAL A 182 -14.72 -21.39 -10.64
CA VAL A 182 -13.94 -20.14 -10.57
C VAL A 182 -12.46 -20.48 -10.63
N VAL A 183 -11.70 -19.86 -11.52
CA VAL A 183 -10.22 -19.94 -11.52
C VAL A 183 -9.64 -18.63 -11.02
N ILE A 184 -8.68 -18.71 -10.09
CA ILE A 184 -7.82 -17.60 -9.68
C ILE A 184 -6.40 -17.93 -10.11
N ALA A 185 -5.84 -17.18 -11.05
CA ALA A 185 -4.42 -17.30 -11.42
C ALA A 185 -3.59 -16.29 -10.61
N ALA A 186 -2.78 -16.81 -9.68
CA ALA A 186 -1.87 -16.01 -8.86
C ALA A 186 -0.57 -15.68 -9.63
N PRO A 187 0.06 -14.52 -9.40
CA PRO A 187 1.30 -14.15 -10.07
C PRO A 187 2.54 -14.74 -9.38
N PRO A 188 3.71 -14.72 -10.05
CA PRO A 188 5.01 -14.92 -9.41
C PRO A 188 5.38 -13.74 -8.50
N ASN A 189 6.34 -13.96 -7.59
CA ASN A 189 6.90 -12.89 -6.75
C ASN A 189 7.82 -11.95 -7.57
N PRO A 190 7.95 -10.67 -7.18
CA PRO A 190 7.15 -9.96 -6.18
C PRO A 190 5.84 -9.39 -6.77
N TYR A 191 4.81 -9.28 -5.93
CA TYR A 191 3.53 -8.66 -6.26
C TYR A 191 2.89 -7.99 -5.04
N ARG A 192 1.93 -7.10 -5.27
CA ARG A 192 1.13 -6.44 -4.23
C ARG A 192 0.36 -7.46 -3.40
N CYS A 193 0.46 -7.35 -2.08
CA CYS A 193 -0.25 -8.12 -1.06
C CYS A 193 -0.13 -9.65 -1.26
N PRO A 194 0.99 -10.26 -0.85
CA PRO A 194 1.21 -11.70 -1.01
C PRO A 194 0.09 -12.63 -0.51
N PRO A 195 -0.61 -12.39 0.62
CA PRO A 195 -1.70 -13.29 1.03
C PRO A 195 -3.02 -13.04 0.29
N GLY A 196 -3.13 -11.98 -0.52
CA GLY A 196 -4.37 -11.53 -1.13
C GLY A 196 -5.08 -12.54 -2.05
N PRO A 197 -4.39 -13.34 -2.90
CA PRO A 197 -5.07 -14.30 -3.77
C PRO A 197 -5.75 -15.42 -2.98
N TYR A 198 -5.16 -15.78 -1.85
CA TYR A 198 -5.60 -16.88 -0.99
C TYR A 198 -6.73 -16.42 -0.05
N GLU A 199 -6.69 -15.18 0.41
CA GLU A 199 -7.87 -14.52 1.01
C GLU A 199 -9.03 -14.45 0.00
N ARG A 200 -8.75 -14.06 -1.25
CA ARG A 200 -9.77 -14.02 -2.30
C ARG A 200 -10.42 -15.38 -2.52
N ALA A 201 -9.61 -16.44 -2.62
CA ALA A 201 -10.13 -17.80 -2.72
C ALA A 201 -11.03 -18.16 -1.53
N SER A 202 -10.63 -17.77 -0.33
CA SER A 202 -11.40 -18.01 0.90
C SER A 202 -12.74 -17.27 0.88
N MET A 203 -12.76 -15.98 0.54
CA MET A 203 -13.99 -15.19 0.51
C MET A 203 -14.91 -15.55 -0.65
N ILE A 204 -14.36 -15.95 -1.80
CA ILE A 204 -15.17 -16.51 -2.88
C ILE A 204 -15.78 -17.84 -2.44
N ALA A 205 -14.99 -18.75 -1.86
CA ALA A 205 -15.51 -20.02 -1.33
C ALA A 205 -16.58 -19.81 -0.25
N HIS A 206 -16.43 -18.81 0.63
CA HIS A 206 -17.48 -18.40 1.57
C HIS A 206 -18.81 -18.10 0.85
N TYR A 207 -18.76 -17.23 -0.17
CA TYR A 207 -19.94 -16.89 -0.97
C TYR A 207 -20.54 -18.12 -1.66
N LEU A 208 -19.69 -18.95 -2.30
CA LEU A 208 -20.12 -20.17 -2.98
C LEU A 208 -20.77 -21.16 -2.01
N LYS A 209 -20.19 -21.37 -0.84
CA LYS A 209 -20.77 -22.27 0.17
C LYS A 209 -22.19 -21.88 0.57
N ALA A 210 -22.48 -20.59 0.66
CA ALA A 210 -23.80 -20.11 1.02
C ALA A 210 -24.80 -20.09 -0.16
N HIS A 211 -24.35 -19.83 -1.39
CA HIS A 211 -25.25 -19.54 -2.52
C HIS A 211 -25.13 -20.51 -3.71
N LYS A 212 -23.99 -21.16 -3.87
CA LYS A 212 -23.60 -22.01 -5.01
C LYS A 212 -22.76 -23.21 -4.54
N PRO A 213 -23.29 -24.07 -3.65
CA PRO A 213 -22.51 -25.06 -2.93
C PRO A 213 -21.95 -26.19 -3.81
N LYS A 214 -22.39 -26.31 -5.08
CA LYS A 214 -21.81 -27.25 -6.04
C LYS A 214 -20.63 -26.66 -6.82
N SER A 215 -20.42 -25.35 -6.72
CA SER A 215 -19.30 -24.65 -7.34
C SER A 215 -18.00 -24.83 -6.57
N LYS A 216 -16.88 -24.53 -7.23
CA LYS A 216 -15.54 -24.61 -6.66
C LYS A 216 -14.62 -23.51 -7.16
N VAL A 217 -13.53 -23.30 -6.43
CA VAL A 217 -12.42 -22.41 -6.74
C VAL A 217 -11.17 -23.24 -7.01
N ILE A 218 -10.52 -22.98 -8.14
CA ILE A 218 -9.20 -23.53 -8.47
C ILE A 218 -8.20 -22.38 -8.47
N ILE A 219 -7.14 -22.51 -7.69
CA ILE A 219 -6.03 -21.57 -7.66
C ILE A 219 -4.90 -22.15 -8.50
N LEU A 220 -4.57 -21.46 -9.58
CA LEU A 220 -3.42 -21.72 -10.43
C LEU A 220 -2.25 -20.86 -9.95
N ASP A 221 -1.18 -21.49 -9.46
CA ASP A 221 -0.08 -20.78 -8.81
C ASP A 221 1.29 -21.23 -9.34
N PRO A 222 2.12 -20.33 -9.89
CA PRO A 222 3.48 -20.67 -10.34
C PRO A 222 4.46 -20.92 -9.17
N LYS A 223 4.04 -20.74 -7.90
CA LYS A 223 4.90 -20.81 -6.73
C LYS A 223 4.66 -22.11 -5.95
N ASP A 224 5.73 -22.67 -5.39
CA ASP A 224 5.66 -23.85 -4.51
C ASP A 224 5.25 -23.55 -3.07
N LYS A 225 5.31 -22.26 -2.69
CA LYS A 225 4.90 -21.79 -1.36
C LYS A 225 4.25 -20.43 -1.45
N PHE A 226 3.34 -20.16 -0.51
CA PHE A 226 2.69 -18.86 -0.40
C PHE A 226 2.57 -18.33 1.03
N ALA A 227 2.26 -17.04 1.15
CA ALA A 227 2.20 -16.35 2.43
C ALA A 227 1.09 -16.94 3.32
N LYS A 228 1.45 -17.32 4.55
CA LYS A 228 0.54 -17.94 5.53
C LYS A 228 -0.05 -19.28 5.08
N GLN A 229 0.63 -20.02 4.20
CA GLN A 229 0.12 -21.26 3.60
C GLN A 229 -0.43 -22.27 4.61
N GLY A 230 0.31 -22.57 5.69
CA GLY A 230 -0.17 -23.50 6.72
C GLY A 230 -1.51 -23.09 7.34
N LEU A 231 -1.66 -21.80 7.65
CA LEU A 231 -2.88 -21.24 8.23
C LEU A 231 -4.05 -21.24 7.24
N PHE A 232 -3.82 -20.86 5.98
CA PHE A 232 -4.84 -20.91 4.94
C PHE A 232 -5.32 -22.34 4.70
N ILE A 233 -4.40 -23.29 4.52
CA ILE A 233 -4.74 -24.71 4.32
C ILE A 233 -5.52 -25.25 5.53
N ALA A 234 -5.09 -24.94 6.76
CA ALA A 234 -5.81 -25.35 7.96
C ALA A 234 -7.24 -24.76 8.00
N GLY A 235 -7.38 -23.48 7.65
CA GLY A 235 -8.69 -22.82 7.54
C GLY A 235 -9.56 -23.44 6.44
N TRP A 236 -8.99 -23.76 5.28
CA TRP A 236 -9.71 -24.39 4.18
C TRP A 236 -10.13 -25.84 4.49
N LYS A 237 -9.30 -26.60 5.23
CA LYS A 237 -9.69 -27.92 5.75
C LYS A 237 -10.89 -27.81 6.68
N LYS A 238 -10.85 -26.83 7.59
CA LYS A 238 -11.91 -26.59 8.57
C LYS A 238 -13.22 -26.14 7.93
N HIS A 239 -13.17 -25.22 6.98
CA HIS A 239 -14.37 -24.51 6.51
C HIS A 239 -14.85 -24.95 5.12
N TYR A 240 -13.95 -25.47 4.29
CA TYR A 240 -14.18 -25.68 2.85
C TYR A 240 -13.79 -27.07 2.34
N GLY A 241 -13.54 -28.04 3.25
CA GLY A 241 -13.32 -29.44 2.91
C GLY A 241 -12.05 -29.70 2.07
N TYR A 242 -11.04 -28.82 2.16
CA TYR A 242 -9.80 -28.95 1.40
C TYR A 242 -9.15 -30.35 1.56
N GLU A 243 -8.60 -30.90 0.47
CA GLU A 243 -8.05 -32.27 0.39
C GLU A 243 -9.08 -33.41 0.62
N THR A 244 -10.37 -33.15 0.41
CA THR A 244 -11.43 -34.18 0.42
C THR A 244 -12.19 -34.19 -0.92
N ASP A 245 -13.07 -35.17 -1.10
CA ASP A 245 -14.02 -35.25 -2.22
C ASP A 245 -15.00 -34.07 -2.27
N LYS A 246 -15.14 -33.31 -1.17
CA LYS A 246 -16.00 -32.14 -1.02
C LYS A 246 -15.24 -30.82 -1.05
N ALA A 247 -14.00 -30.82 -1.53
CA ALA A 247 -13.16 -29.64 -1.56
C ALA A 247 -13.77 -28.54 -2.44
N MET A 248 -14.06 -27.39 -1.83
CA MET A 248 -14.51 -26.19 -2.55
C MET A 248 -13.34 -25.36 -3.08
N ILE A 249 -12.15 -25.53 -2.51
CA ILE A 249 -10.92 -24.88 -2.94
C ILE A 249 -9.93 -25.97 -3.34
N SER A 250 -9.25 -25.79 -4.46
CA SER A 250 -8.08 -26.57 -4.86
C SER A 250 -6.94 -25.62 -5.21
N TRP A 251 -5.72 -25.98 -4.82
CA TRP A 251 -4.52 -25.20 -5.13
C TRP A 251 -3.56 -26.07 -5.94
N VAL A 252 -3.27 -25.63 -7.16
CA VAL A 252 -2.37 -26.30 -8.10
C VAL A 252 -1.06 -25.52 -8.12
N THR A 253 -0.02 -26.14 -7.55
CA THR A 253 1.33 -25.58 -7.48
C THR A 253 2.10 -25.79 -8.78
N GLY A 254 3.03 -24.89 -9.10
CA GLY A 254 3.81 -24.90 -10.34
C GLY A 254 2.99 -24.61 -11.61
N ALA A 255 1.72 -24.22 -11.47
CA ALA A 255 0.76 -24.05 -12.57
C ALA A 255 0.38 -22.57 -12.72
N GLY A 256 1.33 -21.73 -13.15
CA GLY A 256 1.02 -20.34 -13.50
C GLY A 256 0.16 -20.23 -14.77
N ALA A 257 -0.58 -19.12 -14.90
CA ALA A 257 -1.25 -18.81 -16.16
C ALA A 257 -0.23 -18.46 -17.25
N GLU A 258 -0.25 -19.19 -18.36
CA GLU A 258 0.63 -18.96 -19.51
C GLU A 258 -0.14 -18.39 -20.69
N LYS A 259 -1.37 -18.87 -20.90
CA LYS A 259 -2.24 -18.44 -22.00
C LYS A 259 -3.70 -18.39 -21.57
N LEU A 260 -4.44 -17.48 -22.15
CA LEU A 260 -5.88 -17.35 -22.02
C LEU A 260 -6.52 -17.38 -23.41
N ASN A 261 -7.59 -18.16 -23.55
CA ASN A 261 -8.55 -18.02 -24.63
C ASN A 261 -9.83 -17.38 -24.06
N PRO A 262 -10.03 -16.05 -24.23
CA PRO A 262 -11.17 -15.35 -23.65
C PRO A 262 -12.52 -15.82 -24.22
N ALA A 263 -12.57 -16.16 -25.51
CA ALA A 263 -13.80 -16.59 -26.17
C ALA A 263 -14.27 -17.97 -25.68
N ALA A 264 -13.32 -18.87 -25.41
CA ALA A 264 -13.62 -20.21 -24.91
C ALA A 264 -13.76 -20.26 -23.37
N MET A 265 -13.37 -19.19 -22.67
CA MET A 265 -13.20 -19.17 -21.21
C MET A 265 -12.29 -20.31 -20.71
N THR A 266 -11.15 -20.46 -21.38
CA THR A 266 -10.13 -21.47 -21.07
C THR A 266 -8.82 -20.80 -20.73
N ILE A 267 -8.22 -21.19 -19.60
CA ILE A 267 -6.91 -20.76 -19.15
C ILE A 267 -5.94 -21.94 -19.16
N SER A 268 -4.78 -21.75 -19.77
CA SER A 268 -3.73 -22.74 -19.91
C SER A 268 -2.60 -22.48 -18.92
N SER A 269 -2.07 -23.57 -18.38
CA SER A 269 -0.89 -23.61 -17.52
C SER A 269 0.04 -24.73 -17.97
N ALA A 270 1.25 -24.79 -17.40
CA ALA A 270 2.18 -25.89 -17.62
C ALA A 270 1.62 -27.28 -17.24
N VAL A 271 0.57 -27.33 -16.41
CA VAL A 271 0.00 -28.58 -15.88
C VAL A 271 -1.24 -29.01 -16.67
N GLU A 272 -2.19 -28.10 -16.87
CA GLU A 272 -3.45 -28.39 -17.55
C GLU A 272 -4.11 -27.13 -18.15
N ASP A 273 -5.01 -27.39 -19.09
CA ASP A 273 -5.98 -26.41 -19.62
C ASP A 273 -7.29 -26.52 -18.82
N ILE A 274 -7.73 -25.41 -18.23
CA ILE A 274 -8.94 -25.36 -17.42
C ILE A 274 -9.97 -24.47 -18.10
N LYS A 275 -11.12 -25.05 -18.46
CA LYS A 275 -12.32 -24.27 -18.78
C LYS A 275 -13.04 -23.87 -17.50
N ALA A 276 -13.41 -22.60 -17.38
CA ALA A 276 -14.05 -22.07 -16.18
C ALA A 276 -15.18 -21.09 -16.50
N ASP A 277 -16.10 -20.90 -15.56
CA ASP A 277 -17.23 -19.98 -15.69
C ASP A 277 -16.83 -18.55 -15.30
N VAL A 278 -15.88 -18.43 -14.36
CA VAL A 278 -15.29 -17.15 -13.94
C VAL A 278 -13.79 -17.33 -13.87
N ILE A 279 -13.04 -16.45 -14.55
CA ILE A 279 -11.57 -16.45 -14.52
C ILE A 279 -11.09 -15.11 -13.96
N ASN A 280 -10.33 -15.17 -12.88
CA ASN A 280 -9.64 -14.03 -12.28
C ASN A 280 -8.14 -14.18 -12.49
N ILE A 281 -7.56 -13.41 -13.42
CA ILE A 281 -6.12 -13.43 -13.70
C ILE A 281 -5.45 -12.26 -13.03
N ILE A 282 -4.47 -12.52 -12.15
CA ILE A 282 -3.63 -11.49 -11.54
C ILE A 282 -2.27 -11.53 -12.25
N PRO A 283 -1.96 -10.60 -13.16
CA PRO A 283 -0.69 -10.63 -13.89
C PRO A 283 0.53 -10.41 -12.99
N PRO A 284 1.72 -10.82 -13.44
CA PRO A 284 2.97 -10.30 -12.91
C PRO A 284 2.98 -8.77 -12.92
N GLN A 285 3.70 -8.18 -11.96
CA GLN A 285 3.61 -6.74 -11.69
C GLN A 285 4.96 -6.04 -11.85
N LYS A 286 4.90 -4.73 -12.03
CA LYS A 286 6.02 -3.78 -12.06
C LYS A 286 5.62 -2.49 -11.35
N ALA A 287 6.56 -1.57 -11.16
CA ALA A 287 6.22 -0.22 -10.70
C ALA A 287 5.28 0.48 -11.68
N GLY A 288 4.42 1.37 -11.17
CA GLY A 288 3.50 2.16 -11.99
C GLY A 288 4.20 2.89 -13.14
N GLN A 289 3.56 2.98 -14.31
CA GLN A 289 4.18 3.42 -15.57
C GLN A 289 4.99 4.73 -15.47
N ILE A 290 4.55 5.71 -14.68
CA ILE A 290 5.30 6.97 -14.52
C ILE A 290 6.70 6.76 -13.91
N ALA A 291 6.89 5.76 -13.04
CA ALA A 291 8.22 5.44 -12.51
C ALA A 291 9.15 4.90 -13.60
N VAL A 292 8.61 4.16 -14.58
CA VAL A 292 9.36 3.69 -15.75
C VAL A 292 9.71 4.87 -16.65
N THR A 293 8.72 5.71 -16.99
CA THR A 293 8.90 6.89 -17.85
C THR A 293 9.91 7.88 -17.26
N ALA A 294 9.93 8.04 -15.94
CA ALA A 294 10.85 8.91 -15.21
C ALA A 294 12.23 8.30 -14.96
N GLY A 295 12.53 7.11 -15.49
CA GLY A 295 13.85 6.47 -15.31
C GLY A 295 14.14 6.03 -13.87
N LEU A 296 13.12 5.80 -13.04
CA LEU A 296 13.28 5.48 -11.62
C LEU A 296 13.42 3.97 -11.33
N VAL A 297 13.27 3.12 -12.34
CA VAL A 297 13.27 1.65 -12.20
C VAL A 297 14.62 1.02 -12.56
N ASN A 298 14.92 -0.11 -11.94
CA ASN A 298 15.99 -1.01 -12.39
C ASN A 298 15.52 -1.95 -13.52
N ASP A 299 16.40 -2.85 -13.93
CA ASP A 299 16.17 -3.92 -14.92
C ASP A 299 14.97 -4.82 -14.60
N LYS A 300 14.66 -5.01 -13.31
CA LYS A 300 13.50 -5.81 -12.85
C LYS A 300 12.18 -5.04 -12.88
N GLY A 301 12.21 -3.73 -13.15
CA GLY A 301 11.03 -2.85 -13.23
C GLY A 301 10.55 -2.32 -11.88
N TRP A 302 11.43 -2.26 -10.86
CA TRP A 302 11.14 -1.70 -9.53
C TRP A 302 12.15 -0.63 -9.15
N CYS A 303 11.81 0.27 -8.23
CA CYS A 303 12.62 1.46 -7.96
C CYS A 303 13.61 1.22 -6.81
N PRO A 304 14.93 1.21 -7.06
CA PRO A 304 15.92 1.16 -5.99
C PRO A 304 15.92 2.48 -5.21
N VAL A 305 15.93 2.37 -3.88
CA VAL A 305 15.84 3.50 -2.97
C VAL A 305 16.82 3.36 -1.81
N ASP A 306 17.19 4.48 -1.22
CA ASP A 306 17.87 4.54 0.05
C ASP A 306 16.95 4.09 1.19
N GLY A 307 17.43 3.15 2.02
CA GLY A 307 16.64 2.56 3.11
C GLY A 307 16.35 3.51 4.27
N LYS A 308 16.99 4.68 4.35
CA LYS A 308 16.77 5.68 5.42
C LYS A 308 15.76 6.75 5.01
N THR A 309 15.75 7.13 3.74
CA THR A 309 15.04 8.33 3.24
C THR A 309 14.05 8.04 2.11
N PHE A 310 14.10 6.84 1.54
CA PHE A 310 13.41 6.49 0.29
C PHE A 310 13.80 7.35 -0.92
N GLU A 311 14.89 8.12 -0.84
CA GLU A 311 15.44 8.82 -2.01
C GLU A 311 15.89 7.79 -3.05
N SER A 312 15.55 8.02 -4.31
CA SER A 312 15.95 7.16 -5.43
C SER A 312 17.47 7.06 -5.49
N SER A 313 17.96 5.84 -5.71
CA SER A 313 19.39 5.62 -5.98
C SER A 313 19.82 6.11 -7.37
N ILE A 314 18.86 6.46 -8.24
CA ILE A 314 19.10 6.88 -9.64
C ILE A 314 19.00 8.41 -9.76
N HIS A 315 17.98 9.02 -9.15
CA HIS A 315 17.70 10.46 -9.28
C HIS A 315 17.58 11.14 -7.92
N LYS A 316 18.57 11.97 -7.58
CA LYS A 316 18.58 12.75 -6.33
C LYS A 316 17.42 13.75 -6.26
N GLY A 317 16.89 13.98 -5.06
CA GLY A 317 15.70 14.83 -4.86
C GLY A 317 14.37 14.17 -5.20
N VAL A 318 14.37 12.97 -5.79
CA VAL A 318 13.16 12.16 -6.02
C VAL A 318 13.13 11.01 -5.03
N HIS A 319 12.00 10.79 -4.36
CA HIS A 319 11.79 9.71 -3.40
C HIS A 319 10.72 8.76 -3.93
N VAL A 320 10.89 7.45 -3.76
CA VAL A 320 9.91 6.46 -4.24
C VAL A 320 9.42 5.59 -3.09
N ILE A 321 8.10 5.50 -2.89
CA ILE A 321 7.48 4.79 -1.76
C ILE A 321 6.29 3.92 -2.19
N GLY A 322 5.89 3.00 -1.32
CA GLY A 322 4.81 2.05 -1.57
C GLY A 322 5.25 0.94 -2.51
N ASP A 323 4.30 0.35 -3.24
CA ASP A 323 4.59 -0.84 -4.05
C ASP A 323 5.68 -0.63 -5.10
N ALA A 324 5.89 0.59 -5.57
CA ALA A 324 6.88 0.89 -6.60
C ALA A 324 8.34 0.72 -6.13
N SER A 325 8.61 0.83 -4.82
CA SER A 325 9.96 0.78 -4.27
C SER A 325 10.46 -0.65 -4.02
N ILE A 326 11.78 -0.78 -3.95
CA ILE A 326 12.48 -1.95 -3.45
C ILE A 326 12.75 -1.70 -1.97
N ALA A 327 11.89 -2.25 -1.11
CA ALA A 327 11.93 -2.07 0.35
C ALA A 327 12.03 -3.40 1.09
N ASP A 328 12.62 -4.41 0.44
CA ASP A 328 12.77 -5.74 1.02
C ASP A 328 13.46 -5.66 2.40
N PRO A 329 13.00 -6.42 3.40
CA PRO A 329 11.98 -7.47 3.35
C PRO A 329 10.52 -7.01 3.60
N MET A 330 10.21 -5.71 3.50
CA MET A 330 8.82 -5.24 3.66
C MET A 330 7.93 -5.69 2.48
N PRO A 331 6.74 -6.25 2.72
CA PRO A 331 5.84 -6.63 1.63
C PRO A 331 5.25 -5.39 0.95
N LYS A 332 4.86 -5.54 -0.32
CA LYS A 332 4.11 -4.52 -1.08
C LYS A 332 2.65 -4.46 -0.59
N SER A 333 2.40 -3.76 0.52
CA SER A 333 1.11 -3.69 1.21
C SER A 333 0.73 -2.24 1.53
N ALA A 334 -0.55 -2.00 1.84
CA ALA A 334 -1.00 -0.70 2.32
C ALA A 334 -0.30 -0.28 3.62
N TYR A 335 -0.09 -1.21 4.56
CA TYR A 335 0.56 -0.89 5.83
C TYR A 335 2.03 -0.50 5.58
N SER A 336 2.75 -1.28 4.77
CA SER A 336 4.11 -0.92 4.34
C SER A 336 4.15 0.44 3.66
N ALA A 337 3.26 0.71 2.69
CA ALA A 337 3.20 1.99 2.00
C ALA A 337 2.97 3.17 2.96
N ASN A 338 2.07 3.03 3.94
CA ASN A 338 1.84 4.03 4.98
C ASN A 338 3.07 4.22 5.89
N SER A 339 3.69 3.13 6.34
CA SER A 339 4.89 3.17 7.19
C SER A 339 6.07 3.83 6.49
N GLN A 340 6.31 3.47 5.23
CA GLN A 340 7.35 4.05 4.38
C GLN A 340 7.09 5.53 4.12
N ALA A 341 5.83 5.91 3.88
CA ALA A 341 5.44 7.30 3.66
C ALA A 341 5.75 8.20 4.86
N LYS A 342 5.53 7.73 6.10
CA LYS A 342 5.85 8.49 7.33
C LYS A 342 7.36 8.70 7.51
N VAL A 343 8.16 7.68 7.18
CA VAL A 343 9.62 7.79 7.18
C VAL A 343 10.10 8.75 6.09
N CYS A 344 9.62 8.58 4.86
CA CYS A 344 9.93 9.46 3.74
C CYS A 344 9.54 10.92 4.03
N ALA A 345 8.36 11.16 4.64
CA ALA A 345 7.92 12.49 5.02
C ALA A 345 8.88 13.13 6.03
N SER A 346 9.26 12.39 7.08
CA SER A 346 10.22 12.85 8.08
C SER A 346 11.58 13.18 7.46
N ALA A 347 12.07 12.33 6.56
CA ALA A 347 13.33 12.57 5.84
C ALA A 347 13.26 13.80 4.92
N VAL A 348 12.20 13.93 4.11
CA VAL A 348 11.99 15.08 3.21
C VAL A 348 11.97 16.39 4.00
N VAL A 349 11.23 16.45 5.11
CA VAL A 349 11.14 17.64 5.97
C VAL A 349 12.50 17.97 6.59
N ALA A 350 13.21 16.98 7.13
CA ALA A 350 14.54 17.19 7.70
C ALA A 350 15.52 17.73 6.65
N MET A 351 15.61 17.08 5.49
CA MET A 351 16.53 17.46 4.42
C MET A 351 16.22 18.85 3.86
N LEU A 352 14.93 19.21 3.71
CA LEU A 352 14.53 20.55 3.28
C LEU A 352 14.92 21.62 4.30
N ASN A 353 15.00 21.27 5.58
CA ASN A 353 15.43 22.15 6.67
C ASN A 353 16.93 22.07 6.99
N GLY A 354 17.73 21.38 6.15
CA GLY A 354 19.18 21.26 6.37
C GLY A 354 19.55 20.38 7.57
N LEU A 355 18.62 19.53 8.02
CA LEU A 355 18.80 18.60 9.12
C LEU A 355 19.08 17.18 8.60
N GLU A 356 19.71 16.36 9.42
CA GLU A 356 19.88 14.94 9.13
C GLU A 356 18.54 14.21 9.18
N ALA A 357 18.31 13.28 8.25
CA ALA A 357 17.15 12.40 8.32
C ALA A 357 17.22 11.53 9.60
N PRO A 358 16.11 11.37 10.33
CA PRO A 358 16.08 10.57 11.56
C PRO A 358 16.32 9.08 11.27
N GLN A 359 16.68 8.33 12.33
CA GLN A 359 16.72 6.87 12.25
C GLN A 359 15.30 6.31 12.08
N PRO A 360 15.04 5.48 11.04
CA PRO A 360 13.70 5.04 10.74
C PRO A 360 13.31 3.77 11.52
N SER A 361 12.01 3.59 11.69
CA SER A 361 11.39 2.33 12.11
C SER A 361 10.18 2.06 11.22
N TYR A 362 9.94 0.79 10.92
CA TYR A 362 8.84 0.40 10.06
C TYR A 362 8.00 -0.71 10.67
N VAL A 363 6.76 -0.81 10.24
CA VAL A 363 5.86 -1.89 10.62
C VAL A 363 4.98 -2.30 9.45
N ASN A 364 4.62 -3.58 9.43
CA ASN A 364 3.60 -4.10 8.53
C ASN A 364 2.71 -5.10 9.27
N THR A 365 1.43 -5.11 8.93
CA THR A 365 0.52 -6.21 9.22
C THR A 365 -0.41 -6.45 8.05
N CYS A 366 -0.54 -7.70 7.62
CA CYS A 366 -1.52 -8.11 6.60
C CYS A 366 -2.51 -9.11 7.20
N TYR A 367 -3.70 -8.64 7.53
CA TYR A 367 -4.85 -9.48 7.86
C TYR A 367 -5.40 -10.18 6.61
N SER A 368 -5.99 -11.34 6.79
CA SER A 368 -6.71 -12.06 5.76
C SER A 368 -7.91 -12.77 6.35
N MET A 369 -9.07 -12.55 5.74
CA MET A 369 -10.30 -13.26 6.08
C MET A 369 -10.29 -14.67 5.48
N ILE A 370 -10.67 -15.66 6.28
CA ILE A 370 -11.01 -17.02 5.84
C ILE A 370 -12.53 -17.14 5.73
N THR A 371 -13.25 -16.69 6.75
CA THR A 371 -14.71 -16.50 6.81
C THR A 371 -15.02 -15.17 7.54
N PRO A 372 -16.28 -14.73 7.63
CA PRO A 372 -16.64 -13.55 8.43
C PRO A 372 -16.36 -13.67 9.95
N GLU A 373 -16.08 -14.87 10.45
CA GLU A 373 -15.78 -15.17 11.86
C GLU A 373 -14.37 -15.74 12.06
N ASP A 374 -13.57 -15.84 11.00
CA ASP A 374 -12.23 -16.44 11.06
C ASP A 374 -11.24 -15.65 10.21
N ALA A 375 -10.23 -15.06 10.85
CA ALA A 375 -9.17 -14.33 10.19
C ALA A 375 -7.79 -14.71 10.72
N ILE A 376 -6.78 -14.47 9.87
CA ILE A 376 -5.37 -14.75 10.14
C ILE A 376 -4.51 -13.54 9.75
N SER A 377 -3.40 -13.31 10.46
CA SER A 377 -2.50 -12.20 10.20
C SER A 377 -1.04 -12.63 10.08
N VAL A 378 -0.27 -11.75 9.45
CA VAL A 378 1.19 -11.73 9.50
C VAL A 378 1.62 -10.32 9.87
N ALA A 379 2.45 -10.19 10.90
CA ALA A 379 2.97 -8.93 11.38
C ALA A 379 4.51 -8.95 11.39
N ALA A 380 5.13 -7.79 11.19
CA ALA A 380 6.57 -7.62 11.30
C ALA A 380 6.91 -6.18 11.69
N VAL A 381 7.95 -6.02 12.49
CA VAL A 381 8.59 -4.75 12.81
C VAL A 381 9.95 -4.75 12.12
N TYR A 382 10.36 -3.62 11.56
CA TYR A 382 11.62 -3.47 10.85
C TYR A 382 12.42 -2.28 11.36
N ASN A 383 13.73 -2.40 11.28
CA ASN A 383 14.69 -1.33 11.56
C ASN A 383 15.67 -1.18 10.38
N LEU A 384 16.48 -0.13 10.43
CA LEU A 384 17.59 0.06 9.50
C LEU A 384 18.89 -0.41 10.16
N VAL A 385 19.59 -1.34 9.52
CA VAL A 385 20.92 -1.83 9.94
C VAL A 385 21.82 -1.81 8.71
N ASP A 386 22.96 -1.14 8.81
CA ASP A 386 23.94 -0.99 7.72
C ASP A 386 23.32 -0.49 6.40
N GLY A 387 22.39 0.47 6.50
CA GLY A 387 21.68 1.04 5.35
C GLY A 387 20.62 0.14 4.71
N LYS A 388 20.38 -1.05 5.27
CA LYS A 388 19.38 -2.01 4.78
C LYS A 388 18.23 -2.17 5.78
N ILE A 389 17.02 -2.29 5.26
CA ILE A 389 15.84 -2.59 6.07
C ILE A 389 15.93 -4.05 6.51
N ASN A 390 15.79 -4.31 7.79
CA ASN A 390 15.86 -5.65 8.37
C ASN A 390 14.65 -5.90 9.28
N ALA A 391 14.15 -7.13 9.30
CA ALA A 391 13.17 -7.52 10.30
C ALA A 391 13.84 -7.55 11.69
N VAL A 392 13.18 -6.96 12.69
CA VAL A 392 13.65 -7.02 14.07
C VAL A 392 13.52 -8.45 14.57
N LYS A 393 14.63 -9.00 15.05
CA LYS A 393 14.68 -10.36 15.61
C LYS A 393 13.64 -10.50 16.73
N ASP A 394 12.94 -11.62 16.76
CA ASP A 394 11.94 -11.98 17.78
C ASP A 394 10.71 -11.05 17.84
N ALA A 395 10.50 -10.19 16.83
CA ALA A 395 9.32 -9.33 16.70
C ALA A 395 8.43 -9.74 15.51
N GLY A 396 7.12 -9.66 15.69
CA GLY A 396 6.13 -10.02 14.68
C GLY A 396 5.79 -11.51 14.66
N GLY A 397 5.45 -12.05 13.50
CA GLY A 397 5.09 -13.45 13.31
C GLY A 397 3.75 -13.64 12.61
N LEU A 398 3.30 -14.89 12.58
CA LEU A 398 1.98 -15.30 12.09
C LEU A 398 1.03 -15.48 13.26
N THR A 399 -0.28 -15.43 13.01
CA THR A 399 -1.23 -16.06 13.93
C THR A 399 -0.78 -17.50 14.22
N PRO A 400 -0.82 -17.99 15.48
CA PRO A 400 -0.53 -19.39 15.75
C PRO A 400 -1.50 -20.33 15.02
N ASP A 401 -1.14 -21.61 14.85
CA ASP A 401 -1.98 -22.61 14.18
C ASP A 401 -3.32 -22.89 14.91
N TYR A 402 -4.23 -23.60 14.26
CA TYR A 402 -5.59 -23.88 14.78
C TYR A 402 -5.61 -24.73 16.06
N ASP A 403 -4.58 -25.52 16.31
CA ASP A 403 -4.39 -26.30 17.54
C ASP A 403 -3.97 -25.41 18.74
N LYS A 404 -3.45 -24.21 18.46
CA LYS A 404 -2.96 -23.24 19.44
C LYS A 404 -3.87 -22.02 19.61
N THR A 405 -5.03 -22.01 18.96
CA THR A 405 -5.98 -20.89 18.98
C THR A 405 -7.41 -21.37 19.15
N THR A 406 -8.27 -20.54 19.74
CA THR A 406 -9.72 -20.79 19.77
C THR A 406 -10.41 -20.04 18.63
N MET A 407 -11.63 -20.46 18.27
CA MET A 407 -12.44 -19.69 17.30
C MET A 407 -12.79 -18.29 17.80
N GLU A 408 -12.87 -18.07 19.12
CA GLU A 408 -13.05 -16.74 19.67
C GLU A 408 -11.84 -15.84 19.37
N MET A 409 -10.61 -16.36 19.47
CA MET A 409 -9.40 -15.63 19.10
C MET A 409 -9.39 -15.29 17.60
N ARG A 410 -9.82 -16.22 16.74
CA ARG A 410 -9.96 -15.99 15.28
C ARG A 410 -11.00 -14.91 14.96
N ALA A 411 -12.15 -14.95 15.62
CA ALA A 411 -13.18 -13.93 15.46
C ALA A 411 -12.73 -12.54 15.95
N ARG A 412 -11.86 -12.48 16.96
CA ARG A 412 -11.21 -11.21 17.36
C ARG A 412 -10.29 -10.67 16.28
N GLU A 413 -9.56 -11.52 15.55
CA GLU A 413 -8.74 -11.07 14.42
C GLU A 413 -9.56 -10.42 13.30
N VAL A 414 -10.78 -10.90 13.04
CA VAL A 414 -11.71 -10.23 12.11
C VAL A 414 -11.99 -8.80 12.58
N LYS A 415 -12.38 -8.65 13.86
CA LYS A 415 -12.65 -7.33 14.46
C LYS A 415 -11.42 -6.42 14.42
N TYR A 416 -10.23 -6.96 14.64
CA TYR A 416 -8.99 -6.21 14.55
C TYR A 416 -8.65 -5.81 13.11
N ALA A 417 -8.92 -6.66 12.12
CA ALA A 417 -8.74 -6.33 10.72
C ALA A 417 -9.69 -5.20 10.29
N HIS A 418 -10.97 -5.22 10.69
CA HIS A 418 -11.91 -4.12 10.45
C HIS A 418 -11.51 -2.84 11.18
N SER A 419 -11.00 -2.95 12.40
CA SER A 419 -10.47 -1.82 13.17
C SER A 419 -9.24 -1.22 12.50
N TRP A 420 -8.33 -2.06 12.02
CA TRP A 420 -7.16 -1.66 11.22
C TRP A 420 -7.61 -0.92 9.97
N PHE A 421 -8.59 -1.44 9.23
CA PHE A 421 -9.12 -0.78 8.03
C PHE A 421 -9.65 0.62 8.33
N LYS A 422 -10.48 0.77 9.35
CA LYS A 422 -11.02 2.06 9.78
C LYS A 422 -9.89 3.03 10.17
N ASN A 423 -8.91 2.56 10.95
CA ASN A 423 -7.84 3.41 11.45
C ASN A 423 -6.85 3.82 10.36
N ILE A 424 -6.41 2.90 9.51
CA ILE A 424 -5.44 3.21 8.45
C ILE A 424 -6.06 4.10 7.38
N THR A 425 -7.34 3.91 7.03
CA THR A 425 -7.99 4.77 6.04
C THR A 425 -8.21 6.19 6.57
N HIS A 426 -8.56 6.35 7.85
CA HIS A 426 -8.61 7.66 8.48
C HIS A 426 -7.22 8.32 8.59
N ASP A 427 -6.19 7.55 8.95
CA ASP A 427 -4.81 8.05 8.99
C ASP A 427 -4.36 8.58 7.61
N VAL A 428 -4.73 7.88 6.53
CA VAL A 428 -4.34 8.19 5.16
C VAL A 428 -5.16 9.34 4.54
N PHE A 429 -6.49 9.27 4.60
CA PHE A 429 -7.40 10.15 3.85
C PHE A 429 -8.15 11.16 4.71
N GLY A 430 -8.18 10.94 6.02
CA GLY A 430 -8.89 11.77 6.99
C GLY A 430 -8.17 13.02 7.41
#